data_AF-A0A2N6T696-F1
#
_entry.id   AF-A0A2N6T696-F1
#
_cell.length_a   1.000
_cell.length_b   1.000
_cell.length_c   1.000
_cell.angle_alpha   90.00
_cell.angle_beta   90.00
_cell.angle_gamma   90.00
#
_symmetry.space_group_name_H-M   'P 1'
#
loop_
_entity.id
_entity.type
_entity.pdbx_description
1 polymer ?
#
loop_
_entity_poly.entity_id
_entity_poly.type
_entity_poly.pdbx_seq_one_letter_code
_entity_poly.pdbx_strand_id
1 'polypeptide(L)'
;MSIFTTIGDGVLSKVTGHVGDEYQESMVHKSQTVAFSMVPPFAFLAGAVLAWALPGQYSWLSFLVFLPVAGPELISSGWLKAHAPRPKGNFKGYLGLALLNLALALVMVSGIAFNVGDGQWSLIIGAIVGGAMAPVFAPRILARRNAQDEKRLNAQAAMQEDLQEDLQEDL
;
A
#
# COMPACT_ATOMS: atom_id res chain seq x y z
N MET A 1 3.02 -12.90 -18.24
CA MET A 1 2.71 -11.55 -17.73
C MET A 1 1.91 -11.69 -16.45
N SER A 2 2.23 -10.91 -15.41
CA SER A 2 1.47 -10.93 -14.15
C SER A 2 0.20 -10.08 -14.29
N ILE A 3 -0.87 -10.42 -13.58
CA ILE A 3 -2.09 -9.60 -13.56
C ILE A 3 -1.78 -8.16 -13.10
N PHE A 4 -0.81 -7.99 -12.20
CA PHE A 4 -0.38 -6.68 -11.71
C PHE A 4 0.35 -5.85 -12.79
N THR A 5 1.16 -6.49 -13.65
CA THR A 5 1.84 -5.79 -14.75
C THR A 5 0.82 -5.33 -15.78
N THR A 6 -0.10 -6.21 -16.19
CA THR A 6 -1.14 -5.87 -17.18
C THR A 6 -2.06 -4.74 -16.70
N ILE A 7 -2.50 -4.77 -15.43
CA ILE A 7 -3.33 -3.70 -14.87
C ILE A 7 -2.54 -2.39 -14.79
N GLY A 8 -1.31 -2.43 -14.26
CA GLY A 8 -0.51 -1.23 -14.08
C GLY A 8 -0.10 -0.57 -15.41
N ASP A 9 0.30 -1.37 -16.41
CA ASP A 9 0.66 -0.86 -17.75
C ASP A 9 -0.55 -0.22 -18.44
N GLY A 10 -1.73 -0.86 -18.30
CA GLY A 10 -2.97 -0.33 -18.85
C GLY A 10 -3.43 0.98 -18.18
N VAL A 11 -3.18 1.16 -16.88
CA VAL A 11 -3.44 2.43 -16.18
C VAL A 11 -2.40 3.48 -16.57
N LEU A 12 -1.12 3.11 -16.61
CA LEU A 12 -0.02 4.02 -16.92
C LEU A 12 -0.16 4.60 -18.34
N SER A 13 -0.43 3.74 -19.33
CA SER A 13 -0.65 4.16 -20.72
C SER A 13 -1.75 5.22 -20.88
N LYS A 14 -2.80 5.16 -20.06
CA LYS A 14 -3.88 6.15 -20.08
C LYS A 14 -3.47 7.47 -19.43
N VAL A 15 -2.64 7.41 -18.40
CA VAL A 15 -2.16 8.60 -17.69
C VAL A 15 -1.12 9.33 -18.53
N THR A 16 -0.13 8.62 -19.08
CA THR A 16 0.94 9.22 -19.88
C THR A 16 0.48 9.64 -21.27
N GLY A 17 -0.53 8.96 -21.84
CA GLY A 17 -1.08 9.27 -23.16
C GLY A 17 -1.74 10.65 -23.32
N HIS A 18 -1.94 11.39 -22.23
CA HIS A 18 -2.54 12.74 -22.24
C HIS A 18 -1.61 13.85 -21.73
N VAL A 19 -0.35 13.52 -21.50
CA VAL A 19 0.64 14.43 -20.93
C VAL A 19 1.59 14.88 -22.05
N GLY A 20 1.89 16.18 -22.11
CA GLY A 20 2.67 16.76 -23.22
C GLY A 20 4.19 16.71 -23.07
N ASP A 21 4.69 16.59 -21.83
CA ASP A 21 6.12 16.61 -21.52
C ASP A 21 6.44 15.88 -20.19
N GLU A 22 7.73 15.60 -19.95
CA GLU A 22 8.21 14.91 -18.76
C GLU A 22 7.92 15.68 -17.46
N TYR A 23 7.88 17.02 -17.52
CA TYR A 23 7.59 17.85 -16.35
C TYR A 23 6.15 17.64 -15.88
N GLN A 24 5.19 17.71 -16.81
CA GLN A 24 3.78 17.46 -16.56
C GLN A 24 3.55 16.03 -16.06
N GLU A 25 4.26 15.04 -16.60
CA GLU A 25 4.16 13.64 -16.16
C GLU A 25 4.58 13.51 -14.69
N SER A 26 5.71 14.13 -14.35
CA SER A 26 6.20 14.18 -12.98
C SER A 26 5.21 14.89 -12.02
N MET A 27 4.54 15.95 -12.48
CA MET A 27 3.53 16.66 -11.67
C MET A 27 2.27 15.82 -11.47
N VAL A 28 1.83 15.10 -12.49
CA VAL A 28 0.69 14.17 -12.39
C VAL A 28 1.00 13.08 -11.37
N HIS A 29 2.16 12.43 -11.44
CA HIS A 29 2.55 11.42 -10.46
C HIS A 29 2.71 11.96 -9.03
N LYS A 30 3.23 13.19 -8.86
CA LYS A 30 3.29 13.85 -7.55
C LYS A 30 1.89 14.12 -6.99
N SER A 31 0.96 14.63 -7.81
CA SER A 31 -0.41 14.88 -7.37
C SER A 31 -1.14 13.58 -7.01
N GLN A 32 -0.95 12.51 -7.80
CA GLN A 32 -1.44 11.17 -7.50
C GLN A 32 -0.86 10.61 -6.21
N THR A 33 0.43 10.86 -5.91
CA THR A 33 1.06 10.45 -4.66
C THR A 33 0.38 11.10 -3.45
N VAL A 34 0.06 12.40 -3.55
CA VAL A 34 -0.68 13.11 -2.50
C VAL A 34 -2.09 12.53 -2.35
N ALA A 35 -2.82 12.37 -3.46
CA ALA A 35 -4.17 11.80 -3.43
C ALA A 35 -4.19 10.38 -2.84
N PHE A 36 -3.26 9.53 -3.26
CA PHE A 36 -3.13 8.15 -2.78
C PHE A 36 -2.79 8.08 -1.29
N SER A 37 -1.93 8.99 -0.82
CA SER A 37 -1.61 9.11 0.62
C SER A 37 -2.83 9.50 1.47
N MET A 38 -3.83 10.15 0.86
CA MET A 38 -5.07 10.55 1.52
C MET A 38 -6.17 9.48 1.45
N VAL A 39 -6.04 8.46 0.60
CA VAL A 39 -7.04 7.37 0.52
C VAL A 39 -7.26 6.68 1.88
N PRO A 40 -6.23 6.26 2.63
CA PRO A 40 -6.43 5.61 3.92
C PRO A 40 -7.21 6.46 4.95
N PRO A 41 -6.87 7.74 5.23
CA PRO A 41 -7.61 8.50 6.23
C PRO A 41 -9.06 8.75 5.81
N PHE A 42 -9.36 9.02 4.53
CA PHE A 42 -10.74 9.15 4.08
C PHE A 42 -11.52 7.83 4.14
N ALA A 43 -10.87 6.71 3.80
CA ALA A 43 -11.48 5.39 3.91
C ALA A 43 -11.79 5.04 5.37
N PHE A 44 -10.85 5.22 6.30
CA PHE A 44 -11.09 4.97 7.72
C PHE A 44 -12.11 5.93 8.33
N LEU A 45 -12.15 7.18 7.87
CA LEU A 45 -13.20 8.13 8.27
C LEU A 45 -14.59 7.62 7.85
N ALA A 46 -14.75 7.20 6.59
CA ALA A 46 -16.00 6.62 6.10
C ALA A 46 -16.37 5.34 6.87
N GLY A 47 -15.39 4.49 7.16
CA GLY A 47 -15.58 3.26 7.94
C GLY A 47 -16.03 3.56 9.36
N ALA A 48 -15.44 4.57 10.00
CA ALA A 48 -15.87 5.06 11.29
C ALA A 48 -17.33 5.52 11.24
N VAL A 49 -17.69 6.38 10.29
CA VAL A 49 -19.09 6.83 10.14
C VAL A 49 -20.05 5.64 9.97
N LEU A 50 -19.72 4.68 9.11
CA LEU A 50 -20.53 3.48 8.91
C LEU A 50 -20.64 2.63 10.18
N ALA A 51 -19.57 2.52 10.96
CA ALA A 51 -19.55 1.70 12.17
C ALA A 51 -20.49 2.23 13.24
N TRP A 52 -20.59 3.55 13.35
CA TRP A 52 -21.50 4.21 14.29
C TRP A 52 -22.93 4.31 13.74
N ALA A 53 -23.10 4.48 12.43
CA ALA A 53 -24.41 4.64 11.80
C ALA A 53 -25.19 3.32 11.64
N LEU A 54 -24.50 2.20 11.43
CA LEU A 54 -25.15 0.90 11.20
C LEU A 54 -25.43 0.19 12.53
N PRO A 55 -26.66 -0.29 12.75
CA PRO A 55 -27.01 -0.99 13.98
C PRO A 55 -26.60 -2.47 13.98
N GLY A 56 -26.27 -3.02 15.15
CA GLY A 56 -26.08 -4.45 15.34
C GLY A 56 -24.95 -5.03 14.49
N GLN A 57 -25.19 -6.20 13.91
CA GLN A 57 -24.20 -6.90 13.07
C GLN A 57 -23.90 -6.18 11.75
N TYR A 58 -24.71 -5.21 11.32
CA TYR A 58 -24.43 -4.48 10.08
C TYR A 58 -23.18 -3.59 10.20
N SER A 59 -22.75 -3.22 11.40
CA SER A 59 -21.50 -2.47 11.62
C SER A 59 -20.25 -3.21 11.12
N TRP A 60 -20.31 -4.53 10.92
CA TRP A 60 -19.23 -5.29 10.28
C TRP A 60 -18.95 -4.85 8.83
N LEU A 61 -19.95 -4.28 8.14
CA LEU A 61 -19.77 -3.76 6.78
C LEU A 61 -18.78 -2.60 6.72
N SER A 62 -18.49 -1.94 7.85
CA SER A 62 -17.46 -0.91 7.93
C SER A 62 -16.07 -1.42 7.58
N PHE A 63 -15.80 -2.73 7.68
CA PHE A 63 -14.54 -3.32 7.22
C PHE A 63 -14.36 -3.29 5.69
N LEU A 64 -15.40 -2.97 4.91
CA LEU A 64 -15.26 -2.81 3.46
C LEU A 64 -14.28 -1.69 3.07
N VAL A 65 -13.99 -0.76 3.97
CA VAL A 65 -13.01 0.31 3.74
C VAL A 65 -11.57 -0.21 3.58
N PHE A 66 -11.29 -1.45 3.98
CA PHE A 66 -10.00 -2.08 3.71
C PHE A 66 -9.78 -2.39 2.23
N LEU A 67 -10.85 -2.57 1.43
CA LEU A 67 -10.73 -2.82 -0.01
C LEU A 67 -10.06 -1.67 -0.78
N PRO A 68 -10.54 -0.41 -0.68
CA PRO A 68 -9.91 0.72 -1.37
C PRO A 68 -8.53 1.08 -0.79
N VAL A 69 -8.18 0.60 0.41
CA VAL A 69 -6.86 0.81 1.02
C VAL A 69 -5.86 -0.26 0.58
N ALA A 70 -6.20 -1.53 0.71
CA ALA A 70 -5.28 -2.64 0.45
C ALA A 70 -5.20 -3.00 -1.04
N GLY A 71 -6.31 -2.95 -1.77
CA GLY A 71 -6.36 -3.37 -3.18
C GLY A 71 -5.39 -2.60 -4.07
N PRO A 72 -5.49 -1.25 -4.13
CA PRO A 72 -4.57 -0.43 -4.92
C PRO A 72 -3.11 -0.57 -4.48
N GLU A 73 -2.84 -0.69 -3.18
CA GLU A 73 -1.49 -0.87 -2.63
C GLU A 73 -0.87 -2.20 -3.11
N LEU A 74 -1.64 -3.29 -3.09
CA LEU A 74 -1.17 -4.59 -3.56
C LEU A 74 -0.86 -4.57 -5.06
N ILE A 75 -1.70 -3.92 -5.86
CA ILE A 75 -1.50 -3.78 -7.30
C ILE A 75 -0.25 -2.93 -7.58
N SER A 76 -0.16 -1.76 -6.95
CA SER A 76 0.99 -0.84 -7.07
C SER A 76 2.30 -1.53 -6.67
N SER A 77 2.31 -2.19 -5.51
CA SER A 77 3.48 -2.92 -5.00
C SER A 77 3.88 -4.12 -5.86
N GLY A 78 2.89 -4.79 -6.47
CA GLY A 78 3.09 -5.89 -7.41
C GLY A 78 3.69 -5.42 -8.72
N TRP A 79 3.17 -4.32 -9.28
CA TRP A 79 3.69 -3.68 -10.49
C TRP A 79 5.11 -3.14 -10.26
N LEU A 80 5.33 -2.43 -9.15
CA LEU A 80 6.63 -1.85 -8.81
C LEU A 80 7.71 -2.92 -8.67
N LYS A 81 7.39 -4.05 -8.02
CA LYS A 81 8.33 -5.18 -7.88
C LYS A 81 8.82 -5.72 -9.24
N ALA A 82 8.00 -5.65 -10.27
CA ALA A 82 8.36 -6.13 -11.60
C ALA A 82 9.30 -5.15 -12.35
N HIS A 83 9.24 -3.85 -12.04
CA HIS A 83 9.94 -2.81 -12.80
C HIS A 83 11.14 -2.18 -12.07
N ALA A 84 11.11 -2.11 -10.74
CA ALA A 84 12.14 -1.46 -9.95
C ALA A 84 12.32 -2.11 -8.56
N PRO A 85 13.50 -1.94 -7.93
CA PRO A 85 13.65 -2.25 -6.51
C PRO A 85 12.68 -1.40 -5.69
N ARG A 86 12.04 -2.01 -4.69
CA ARG A 86 11.11 -1.29 -3.83
C ARG A 86 11.85 -0.23 -3.00
N PRO A 87 11.30 0.99 -2.88
CA PRO A 87 11.95 2.08 -2.17
C PRO A 87 12.08 1.76 -0.67
N LYS A 88 13.11 2.31 -0.04
CA LYS A 88 13.33 2.21 1.41
C LYS A 88 12.18 2.87 2.15
N GLY A 89 11.60 2.18 3.12
CA GLY A 89 10.50 2.71 3.92
C GLY A 89 10.94 3.90 4.76
N ASN A 90 10.34 5.08 4.54
CA ASN A 90 10.57 6.28 5.35
C ASN A 90 9.52 6.42 6.46
N PHE A 91 9.60 5.57 7.48
CA PHE A 91 8.59 5.54 8.54
C PHE A 91 8.40 6.88 9.27
N LYS A 92 9.48 7.65 9.47
CA LYS A 92 9.42 8.94 10.19
C LYS A 92 8.60 9.99 9.45
N GLY A 93 8.70 10.04 8.11
CA GLY A 93 7.93 10.98 7.30
C GLY A 93 6.42 10.72 7.30
N TYR A 94 6.02 9.45 7.48
CA TYR A 94 4.62 9.04 7.47
C TYR A 94 4.00 8.85 8.86
N LEU A 95 4.75 9.13 9.94
CA LEU A 95 4.29 8.88 11.30
C LEU A 95 2.98 9.61 11.63
N GLY A 96 2.86 10.88 11.21
CA GLY A 96 1.64 11.66 11.43
C GLY A 96 0.40 11.04 10.77
N LEU A 97 0.53 10.62 9.51
CA LEU A 97 -0.55 9.92 8.79
C LEU A 97 -0.83 8.54 9.40
N ALA A 98 0.20 7.82 9.84
CA ALA A 98 0.02 6.54 10.50
C ALA A 98 -0.77 6.67 11.82
N LEU A 99 -0.46 7.68 12.63
CA LEU A 99 -1.19 7.97 13.88
C LEU A 99 -2.63 8.40 13.61
N LEU A 100 -2.86 9.22 12.59
CA LEU A 100 -4.22 9.61 12.17
C LEU A 100 -5.04 8.38 11.76
N ASN A 101 -4.49 7.51 10.92
CA ASN A 101 -5.15 6.28 10.49
C ASN A 101 -5.43 5.35 11.68
N LEU A 102 -4.49 5.22 12.62
CA LEU A 102 -4.68 4.44 13.84
C LEU A 102 -5.82 5.01 14.70
N ALA A 103 -5.86 6.32 14.90
CA ALA A 103 -6.93 6.96 15.67
C ALA A 103 -8.31 6.72 15.02
N LEU A 104 -8.42 6.89 13.70
CA LEU A 104 -9.67 6.64 12.97
C LEU A 104 -10.07 5.15 13.02
N ALA A 105 -9.11 4.23 12.92
CA ALA A 105 -9.35 2.81 13.07
C ALA A 105 -9.88 2.46 14.48
N LEU A 106 -9.34 3.09 15.53
CA LEU A 106 -9.85 2.91 16.90
C LEU A 106 -11.28 3.45 17.05
N VAL A 107 -11.59 4.61 16.47
CA VAL A 107 -12.96 5.16 16.48
C VAL A 107 -13.92 4.22 15.74
N MET A 108 -13.50 3.67 14.60
CA MET A 108 -14.29 2.69 13.86
C MET A 108 -14.56 1.43 14.69
N VAL A 109 -13.51 0.81 15.23
CA VAL A 109 -13.65 -0.42 16.03
C VAL A 109 -14.49 -0.19 17.28
N SER A 110 -14.39 0.99 17.89
CA SER A 110 -15.22 1.37 19.04
C SER A 110 -16.70 1.45 18.66
N GLY A 111 -17.03 2.00 17.49
CA GLY A 111 -18.41 2.03 16.97
C GLY A 111 -18.97 0.62 16.73
N ILE A 112 -18.15 -0.28 16.17
CA ILE A 112 -18.53 -1.69 15.97
C ILE A 112 -18.77 -2.37 17.32
N ALA A 113 -17.86 -2.23 18.27
CA ALA A 113 -17.98 -2.83 19.60
C ALA A 113 -19.22 -2.33 20.35
N PHE A 114 -19.55 -1.05 20.22
CA PHE A 114 -20.75 -0.45 20.80
C PHE A 114 -22.04 -1.03 20.19
N ASN A 115 -22.12 -1.14 18.86
CA ASN A 115 -23.33 -1.58 18.17
C ASN A 115 -23.56 -3.10 18.22
N VAL A 116 -22.51 -3.91 18.33
CA VAL A 116 -22.61 -5.39 18.34
C VAL A 116 -22.91 -5.95 19.75
N GLY A 117 -22.73 -5.17 20.81
CA GLY A 117 -23.29 -5.45 22.14
C GLY A 117 -22.56 -6.48 23.02
N ASP A 118 -21.66 -7.31 22.48
CA ASP A 118 -21.05 -8.43 23.24
C ASP A 118 -19.53 -8.29 23.47
N GLY A 119 -19.11 -7.28 24.22
CA GLY A 119 -17.77 -7.28 24.85
C GLY A 119 -16.61 -7.55 23.89
N GLN A 120 -16.67 -7.04 22.65
CA GLN A 120 -15.65 -7.22 21.60
C GLN A 120 -14.37 -6.42 21.86
N TRP A 121 -13.93 -6.38 23.12
CA TRP A 121 -12.69 -5.81 23.59
C TRP A 121 -11.48 -6.43 22.89
N SER A 122 -11.59 -7.67 22.42
CA SER A 122 -10.57 -8.33 21.59
C SER A 122 -10.24 -7.55 20.32
N LEU A 123 -11.22 -6.90 19.68
CA LEU A 123 -10.98 -6.07 18.49
C LEU A 123 -10.24 -4.79 18.85
N ILE A 124 -10.62 -4.14 19.95
CA ILE A 124 -9.99 -2.90 20.42
C ILE A 124 -8.54 -3.20 20.84
N ILE A 125 -8.34 -4.25 21.63
CA ILE A 125 -7.00 -4.71 22.03
C ILE A 125 -6.19 -5.09 20.81
N GLY A 126 -6.76 -5.83 19.86
CA GLY A 126 -6.12 -6.20 18.60
C GLY A 126 -5.68 -4.98 17.77
N ALA A 127 -6.54 -3.96 17.67
CA ALA A 127 -6.22 -2.72 16.97
C ALA A 127 -5.10 -1.92 17.65
N ILE A 128 -5.12 -1.82 18.98
CA ILE A 128 -4.07 -1.15 19.77
C ILE A 128 -2.75 -1.89 19.64
N VAL A 129 -2.75 -3.21 19.85
CA VAL A 129 -1.54 -4.04 19.77
C VAL A 129 -0.98 -4.02 18.35
N GLY A 130 -1.83 -4.21 17.34
CA GLY A 130 -1.42 -4.13 15.94
C GLY A 130 -0.84 -2.77 15.57
N GLY A 131 -1.50 -1.68 16.00
CA GLY A 131 -1.05 -0.31 15.82
C GLY A 131 0.30 -0.01 16.48
N ALA A 132 0.52 -0.52 17.69
CA ALA A 132 1.78 -0.37 18.43
C ALA A 132 2.91 -1.23 17.82
N MET A 133 2.59 -2.38 17.24
CA MET A 133 3.58 -3.28 16.65
C MET A 133 3.98 -2.88 15.23
N ALA A 134 3.08 -2.26 14.46
CA ALA A 134 3.36 -1.75 13.13
C ALA A 134 4.65 -0.89 13.02
N PRO A 135 4.89 0.15 13.84
CA PRO A 135 6.12 0.96 13.78
C PRO A 135 7.40 0.17 14.05
N VAL A 136 7.32 -0.91 14.85
CA VAL A 136 8.48 -1.71 15.25
C VAL A 136 8.84 -2.73 14.16
N PHE A 137 7.83 -3.39 13.60
CA PHE A 137 8.03 -4.49 12.65
C PHE A 137 8.03 -4.06 11.19
N ALA A 138 7.21 -3.08 10.80
CA ALA A 138 7.13 -2.60 9.43
C ALA A 138 8.51 -2.19 8.86
N PRO A 139 9.33 -1.34 9.50
CA PRO A 139 10.61 -0.95 8.91
C PRO A 139 11.56 -2.14 8.71
N ARG A 140 11.54 -3.12 9.63
CA ARG A 140 12.37 -4.33 9.52
C ARG A 140 11.90 -5.24 8.37
N ILE A 141 10.60 -5.40 8.21
CA ILE A 141 10.01 -6.20 7.14
C ILE A 141 10.28 -5.54 5.78
N LEU A 142 10.08 -4.23 5.68
CA LEU A 142 10.37 -3.47 4.46
C LEU A 142 11.86 -3.54 4.10
N ALA A 143 12.76 -3.35 5.07
CA ALA A 143 14.20 -3.45 4.83
C ALA A 143 14.62 -4.84 4.33
N ARG A 144 14.08 -5.92 4.91
CA ARG A 144 14.33 -7.30 4.45
C ARG A 144 13.82 -7.53 3.03
N ARG A 145 12.63 -7.03 2.70
CA ARG A 145 12.05 -7.14 1.36
C ARG A 145 12.90 -6.42 0.33
N ASN A 146 13.34 -5.20 0.63
CA ASN A 146 14.17 -4.43 -0.28
C ASN A 146 15.51 -5.11 -0.53
N ALA A 147 16.16 -5.65 0.51
CA ALA A 147 17.41 -6.40 0.35
C ALA A 147 17.24 -7.66 -0.51
N GLN A 148 16.08 -8.34 -0.44
CA GLN A 148 15.78 -9.48 -1.31
C GLN A 148 15.52 -9.06 -2.75
N ASP A 149 14.80 -7.95 -2.96
CA ASP A 149 14.51 -7.43 -4.29
C ASP A 149 15.78 -6.90 -4.99
N GLU A 150 16.69 -6.24 -4.26
CA GLU A 150 18.01 -5.82 -4.76
C GLU A 150 18.85 -7.03 -5.21
N LYS A 151 18.92 -8.10 -4.39
CA LYS A 151 19.65 -9.33 -4.75
C LYS A 151 19.11 -9.98 -6.01
N ARG A 152 17.78 -10.05 -6.15
CA ARG A 152 17.13 -10.65 -7.32
C ARG A 152 17.46 -9.87 -8.59
N LEU A 153 17.40 -8.53 -8.53
CA LEU A 153 17.66 -7.69 -9.71
C LEU A 153 19.14 -7.70 -10.11
N ASN A 154 20.07 -7.69 -9.14
CA ASN A 154 21.49 -7.83 -9.43
C ASN A 154 21.82 -9.20 -10.07
N ALA A 155 21.19 -10.28 -9.61
CA ALA A 155 21.36 -11.59 -10.21
C ALA A 155 20.82 -11.65 -11.65
N GLN A 156 19.73 -10.94 -11.94
CA GLN A 156 19.20 -10.82 -13.30
C GLN A 156 20.14 -10.01 -14.20
N ALA A 157 20.71 -8.91 -13.71
CA ALA A 157 21.65 -8.10 -14.46
C ALA A 157 22.94 -8.88 -14.81
N ALA A 158 23.53 -9.58 -13.83
CA ALA A 158 24.73 -10.39 -14.05
C ALA A 158 24.51 -11.50 -15.09
N MET A 159 23.38 -12.22 -14.99
CA MET A 159 23.04 -13.25 -15.97
C MET A 159 22.83 -12.69 -17.38
N GLN A 160 22.44 -11.42 -17.50
CA GLN A 160 22.22 -10.76 -18.78
C GLN A 160 23.52 -10.25 -19.40
N GLU A 161 24.49 -9.88 -18.58
CA GLU A 161 25.86 -9.52 -18.97
C GLU A 161 26.62 -10.76 -19.47
N ASP A 162 26.59 -11.87 -18.72
CA ASP A 162 27.19 -13.15 -19.13
C ASP A 162 26.65 -13.61 -20.50
N LEU A 163 25.34 -13.50 -20.71
CA LEU A 163 24.69 -13.93 -21.95
C LEU A 163 24.99 -13.00 -23.14
N GLN A 164 25.33 -11.73 -22.88
CA GLN A 164 25.80 -10.80 -23.91
C GLN A 164 27.28 -11.05 -24.27
N GLU A 165 28.10 -11.44 -23.30
CA GLU A 165 29.50 -11.80 -23.50
C GLU A 165 29.63 -13.10 -24.32
N ASP A 166 28.84 -14.13 -23.97
CA ASP A 166 28.75 -15.39 -24.74
C ASP A 166 28.33 -15.14 -26.20
N LEU A 167 27.35 -14.25 -26.43
CA LEU A 167 26.90 -13.89 -27.78
C LEU A 167 27.93 -13.07 -28.58
N GLN A 168 28.87 -12.40 -27.90
CA GLN A 168 29.95 -11.64 -28.54
C GLN A 168 31.17 -12.52 -28.85
N GLU A 169 31.42 -13.59 -28.08
CA GLU A 169 32.48 -14.57 -28.38
C GLU A 169 32.14 -15.51 -29.55
N ASP A 170 30.85 -15.74 -29.82
CA ASP A 170 30.36 -16.59 -30.92
C ASP A 170 30.33 -15.88 -32.31
N LEU A 171 30.76 -14.62 -32.41
CA LEU A 171 30.76 -13.78 -33.64
C LEU A 171 32.18 -13.52 -34.19
#